data_AF-A0A7S3EQ77-F1
#
_entry.id   AF-A0A7S3EQ77-F1
#
_cell.length_a   1.000
_cell.length_b   1.000
_cell.length_c   1.000
_cell.angle_alpha   90.00
_cell.angle_beta   90.00
_cell.angle_gamma   90.00
#
_symmetry.space_group_name_H-M   'P 1'
#
loop_
_entity.id
_entity.type
_entity.pdbx_description
1 polymer ?
#
loop_
_entity_poly.entity_id
_entity_poly.type
_entity_poly.pdbx_seq_one_letter_code
_entity_poly.pdbx_strand_id
1 'polypeptide(L)'
;MQPERRHSVSPPPTIMLRATLLFIAATMSPTMAFKTNNKPSPSLPALRFRGGVTAGDVAHYGALFLSGSVGVPALVGGSDLLFKINYPGFDWAGYTAKWTSESASYLDTMTRFFGGALMLSGAMQYYAKGVMDAKTYYAIICAAQVLFAGIQVIFGAPKAAMREVHYVYAGMNVVLAIAAAMAM
;
A
#
# COMPACT_ATOMS: atom_id res chain seq x y z
N MET A 1 17.70 5.63 -46.43
CA MET A 1 17.56 5.62 -44.96
C MET A 1 16.59 4.52 -44.60
N GLN A 2 17.06 3.41 -44.01
CA GLN A 2 16.18 2.35 -43.51
C GLN A 2 15.64 2.73 -42.13
N PRO A 3 14.35 2.49 -41.83
CA PRO A 3 13.79 2.75 -40.51
C PRO A 3 14.32 1.71 -39.51
N GLU A 4 14.90 2.19 -38.41
CA GLU A 4 15.31 1.39 -37.26
C GLU A 4 14.13 0.57 -36.71
N ARG A 5 14.30 -0.75 -36.65
CA ARG A 5 13.36 -1.64 -35.96
C ARG A 5 13.40 -1.35 -34.47
N ARG A 6 12.37 -0.69 -33.95
CA ARG A 6 12.13 -0.61 -32.50
C ARG A 6 11.78 -2.00 -32.01
N HIS A 7 12.69 -2.62 -31.27
CA HIS A 7 12.43 -3.88 -30.59
C HIS A 7 11.27 -3.70 -29.60
N SER A 8 10.17 -4.44 -29.79
CA SER A 8 9.10 -4.53 -28.79
C SER A 8 9.66 -5.22 -27.55
N VAL A 9 10.00 -4.44 -26.52
CA VAL A 9 10.37 -5.00 -25.23
C VAL A 9 9.06 -5.30 -24.53
N SER A 10 8.60 -6.55 -24.63
CA SER A 10 7.54 -7.05 -23.76
C SER A 10 8.01 -6.89 -22.30
N PRO A 11 7.12 -6.50 -21.36
CA PRO A 11 7.50 -6.45 -19.96
C PRO A 11 8.00 -7.84 -19.57
N PRO A 12 9.20 -7.95 -18.96
CA PRO A 12 9.76 -9.25 -18.68
C PRO A 12 8.79 -10.05 -17.79
N PRO A 13 8.63 -11.37 -18.01
CA PRO A 13 7.66 -12.21 -17.31
C PRO A 13 7.78 -12.15 -15.77
N THR A 14 8.92 -11.67 -15.27
CA THR A 14 9.16 -11.36 -13.86
C THR A 14 8.29 -10.23 -13.31
N ILE A 15 7.84 -9.24 -14.10
CA ILE A 15 6.95 -8.17 -13.62
C ILE A 15 5.53 -8.70 -13.42
N MET A 16 5.01 -9.51 -14.34
CA MET A 16 3.71 -10.18 -14.16
C MET A 16 3.74 -11.15 -12.97
N LEU A 17 4.82 -11.92 -12.81
CA LEU A 17 4.97 -12.80 -11.64
C LEU A 17 4.99 -12.00 -10.32
N ARG A 18 5.64 -10.84 -10.30
CA ARG A 18 5.71 -9.96 -9.12
C ARG A 18 4.38 -9.28 -8.80
N ALA A 19 3.63 -8.82 -9.80
CA ALA A 19 2.31 -8.23 -9.62
C ALA A 19 1.29 -9.27 -9.11
N THR A 20 1.32 -10.48 -9.65
CA THR A 20 0.48 -11.60 -9.19
C THR A 20 0.87 -12.07 -7.79
N LEU A 21 2.16 -12.11 -7.45
CA LEU A 21 2.61 -12.41 -6.08
C LEU A 21 2.21 -11.31 -5.08
N LEU A 22 2.21 -10.05 -5.49
CA LEU A 22 1.67 -8.94 -4.67
C LEU A 22 0.16 -9.10 -4.46
N PHE A 23 -0.58 -9.53 -5.48
CA PHE A 23 -2.02 -9.78 -5.42
C PHE A 23 -2.35 -10.99 -4.54
N ILE A 24 -1.55 -12.05 -4.59
CA ILE A 24 -1.67 -13.22 -3.70
C ILE A 24 -1.30 -12.82 -2.26
N ALA A 25 -0.25 -12.03 -2.05
CA ALA A 25 0.12 -11.55 -0.72
C ALA A 25 -0.93 -10.59 -0.12
N ALA A 26 -1.62 -9.80 -0.96
CA ALA A 26 -2.70 -8.92 -0.53
C ALA A 26 -4.03 -9.66 -0.29
N THR A 27 -4.29 -10.78 -0.97
CA THR A 27 -5.51 -11.59 -0.79
C THR A 27 -5.34 -12.72 0.23
N MET A 28 -4.11 -13.06 0.62
CA MET A 28 -3.80 -14.03 1.67
C MET A 28 -3.51 -13.33 3.02
N SER A 29 -4.47 -12.52 3.49
CA SER A 29 -4.62 -12.30 4.94
C SER A 29 -5.60 -13.36 5.47
N PRO A 30 -5.27 -14.05 6.57
CA PRO A 30 -5.53 -15.48 6.70
C PRO A 30 -7.00 -15.79 7.00
N THR A 31 -7.64 -16.46 6.06
CA THR A 31 -8.83 -17.32 6.28
C THR A 31 -8.45 -18.62 6.99
N MET A 32 -7.58 -18.59 8.02
CA MET A 32 -7.29 -19.75 8.87
C MET A 32 -6.85 -19.33 10.27
N ALA A 33 -7.81 -19.33 11.20
CA ALA A 33 -7.74 -20.01 12.50
C ALA A 33 -9.02 -19.71 13.28
N PHE A 34 -10.06 -20.49 12.97
CA PHE A 34 -11.24 -20.58 13.82
C PHE A 34 -10.85 -21.18 15.19
N LYS A 35 -11.45 -20.61 16.25
CA LYS A 35 -11.37 -20.96 17.68
C LYS A 35 -10.10 -20.53 18.43
N THR A 36 -10.27 -19.52 19.28
CA THR A 36 -9.69 -19.56 20.63
C THR A 36 -10.71 -19.08 21.66
N ASN A 37 -11.11 -20.01 22.54
CA ASN A 37 -11.67 -19.68 23.85
C ASN A 37 -10.61 -18.87 24.61
N ASN A 38 -10.71 -17.54 24.64
CA ASN A 38 -9.82 -16.72 25.44
C ASN A 38 -10.63 -15.94 26.47
N LYS A 39 -10.49 -16.36 27.73
CA LYS A 39 -10.76 -15.49 28.88
C LYS A 39 -9.96 -14.18 28.71
N PRO A 40 -10.49 -13.03 29.10
CA PRO A 40 -9.80 -11.75 28.94
C PRO A 40 -8.48 -11.80 29.72
N SER A 41 -7.37 -11.74 28.99
CA SER A 41 -6.05 -11.42 29.56
C SER A 41 -6.08 -9.95 29.97
N PRO A 42 -5.49 -9.56 31.13
CA PRO A 42 -5.52 -8.17 31.58
C PRO A 42 -4.86 -7.28 30.53
N SER A 43 -5.65 -6.39 29.95
CA SER A 43 -5.20 -5.41 28.95
C SER A 43 -4.15 -4.52 29.59
N LEU A 44 -2.93 -4.50 29.03
CA LEU A 44 -1.96 -3.44 29.29
C LEU A 44 -2.66 -2.08 29.07
N PRO A 45 -2.44 -1.08 29.93
CA PRO A 45 -3.08 0.22 29.75
C PRO A 45 -2.71 0.78 28.38
N ALA A 46 -3.70 0.92 27.50
CA ALA A 46 -3.52 1.49 26.18
C ALA A 46 -2.80 2.83 26.32
N LEU A 47 -1.58 2.93 25.76
CA LEU A 47 -0.81 4.16 25.72
C LEU A 47 -1.67 5.24 25.04
N ARG A 48 -2.19 6.18 25.84
CA ARG A 48 -2.92 7.34 25.36
C ARG A 48 -1.90 8.40 24.98
N PHE A 49 -1.84 8.73 23.69
CA PHE A 49 -1.07 9.87 23.22
C PHE A 49 -1.73 11.17 23.73
N ARG A 50 -0.96 12.27 23.78
CA ARG A 50 -1.48 13.59 24.22
C ARG A 50 -2.74 13.95 23.43
N GLY A 51 -3.80 14.38 24.12
CA GLY A 51 -5.08 14.74 23.51
C GLY A 51 -6.14 13.64 23.45
N GLY A 52 -5.90 12.47 24.07
CA GLY A 52 -6.90 11.39 24.14
C GLY A 52 -6.92 10.45 22.93
N VAL A 53 -6.00 10.65 21.98
CA VAL A 53 -5.79 9.75 20.84
C VAL A 53 -5.15 8.44 21.31
N THR A 54 -5.75 7.31 20.94
CA THR A 54 -5.20 5.98 21.27
C THR A 54 -4.27 5.48 20.17
N ALA A 55 -3.40 4.51 20.49
CA ALA A 55 -2.61 3.81 19.46
C ALA A 55 -3.49 3.16 18.38
N GLY A 56 -4.67 2.66 18.76
CA GLY A 56 -5.65 2.11 17.82
C GLY A 56 -6.22 3.17 16.87
N ASP A 57 -6.41 4.40 17.34
CA ASP A 57 -6.83 5.51 16.47
C ASP A 57 -5.74 5.89 15.47
N VAL A 58 -4.49 5.95 15.90
CA VAL A 58 -3.34 6.19 15.01
C VAL A 58 -3.25 5.11 13.95
N ALA A 59 -3.33 3.83 14.36
CA ALA A 59 -3.28 2.69 13.44
C ALA A 59 -4.42 2.74 12.42
N HIS A 60 -5.66 2.94 12.89
CA HIS A 60 -6.83 2.95 12.04
C HIS A 60 -6.85 4.15 11.08
N TYR A 61 -6.85 5.37 11.61
CA TYR A 61 -7.00 6.57 10.80
C TYR A 61 -5.76 6.85 9.96
N GLY A 62 -4.57 6.48 10.45
CA GLY A 62 -3.33 6.55 9.67
C GLY A 62 -3.34 5.60 8.48
N ALA A 63 -3.77 4.35 8.66
CA ALA A 63 -3.89 3.41 7.54
C ALA A 63 -4.98 3.83 6.54
N LEU A 64 -6.12 4.34 7.01
CA LEU A 64 -7.14 4.92 6.12
C LEU A 64 -6.60 6.11 5.33
N PHE A 65 -5.84 6.99 5.98
CA PHE A 65 -5.22 8.13 5.33
C PHE A 65 -4.23 7.70 4.24
N LEU A 66 -3.40 6.68 4.48
CA LEU A 66 -2.51 6.14 3.45
C LEU A 66 -3.28 5.56 2.27
N SER A 67 -4.34 4.77 2.53
CA SER A 67 -5.20 4.23 1.49
C SER A 67 -5.88 5.33 0.66
N GLY A 68 -6.36 6.40 1.30
CA GLY A 68 -7.00 7.53 0.61
C GLY A 68 -6.01 8.40 -0.18
N SER A 69 -4.88 8.76 0.43
CA SER A 69 -3.88 9.66 -0.17
C SER A 69 -3.17 9.04 -1.38
N VAL A 70 -3.08 7.71 -1.46
CA VAL A 70 -2.57 7.00 -2.64
C VAL A 70 -3.72 6.56 -3.55
N GLY A 71 -4.79 6.02 -2.99
CA GLY A 71 -5.90 5.44 -3.73
C GLY A 71 -6.71 6.45 -4.54
N VAL A 72 -7.09 7.60 -3.96
CA VAL A 72 -7.90 8.61 -4.65
C VAL A 72 -7.14 9.19 -5.87
N PRO A 73 -5.89 9.67 -5.74
CA PRO A 73 -5.16 10.21 -6.88
C PRO A 73 -4.93 9.16 -7.98
N ALA A 74 -4.58 7.93 -7.59
CA ALA A 74 -4.37 6.83 -8.51
C ALA A 74 -5.64 6.44 -9.29
N LEU A 75 -6.79 6.42 -8.62
CA LEU A 75 -8.07 6.06 -9.22
C LEU A 75 -8.57 7.16 -10.19
N VAL A 76 -8.55 8.41 -9.74
CA VAL A 76 -9.18 9.53 -10.47
C VAL A 76 -8.25 10.07 -11.56
N GLY A 77 -7.00 10.33 -11.20
CA GLY A 77 -6.01 10.96 -12.09
C GLY A 77 -4.97 10.00 -12.66
N GLY A 78 -5.10 8.70 -12.37
CA GLY A 78 -4.21 7.68 -12.92
C GLY A 78 -2.76 7.86 -12.48
N SER A 79 -1.86 7.44 -13.36
CA SER A 79 -0.41 7.56 -13.18
C SER A 79 0.05 9.02 -13.10
N ASP A 80 -0.50 9.91 -13.92
CA ASP A 80 -0.03 11.31 -13.99
C ASP A 80 -0.23 12.06 -12.67
N LEU A 81 -1.44 12.02 -12.10
CA LEU A 81 -1.74 12.72 -10.86
C LEU A 81 -1.02 12.08 -9.66
N LEU A 82 -1.04 10.75 -9.57
CA LEU A 82 -0.41 10.02 -8.47
C LEU A 82 1.10 10.33 -8.39
N PHE A 83 1.79 10.26 -9.53
CA PHE A 83 3.25 10.40 -9.53
C PHE A 83 3.70 11.84 -9.33
N LYS A 84 2.96 12.84 -9.84
CA LYS A 84 3.26 14.26 -9.55
C LYS A 84 3.13 14.61 -8.07
N ILE A 85 2.14 14.04 -7.38
CA ILE A 85 1.94 14.27 -5.95
C ILE A 85 3.01 13.56 -5.12
N ASN A 86 3.35 12.31 -5.47
CA ASN A 86 4.29 11.50 -4.68
C ASN A 86 5.77 11.77 -4.98
N TYR A 87 6.08 12.38 -6.12
CA TYR A 87 7.43 12.72 -6.54
C TYR A 87 7.53 14.20 -6.92
N PRO A 88 7.29 15.13 -5.98
CA PRO A 88 7.31 16.56 -6.27
C PRO A 88 8.70 16.98 -6.79
N GLY A 89 8.72 17.72 -7.90
CA GLY A 89 9.95 18.19 -8.55
C GLY A 89 10.68 17.14 -9.41
N PHE A 90 10.22 15.89 -9.47
CA PHE A 90 10.74 14.90 -10.42
C PHE A 90 10.15 15.13 -11.82
N ASP A 91 10.99 15.11 -12.86
CA ASP A 91 10.55 15.26 -14.25
C ASP A 91 9.88 13.96 -14.76
N TRP A 92 8.63 13.78 -14.36
CA TRP A 92 7.83 12.62 -14.75
C TRP A 92 7.56 12.57 -16.26
N ALA A 93 7.37 13.73 -16.88
CA ALA A 93 7.12 13.82 -18.32
C ALA A 93 8.37 13.41 -19.12
N GLY A 94 9.56 13.91 -18.76
CA GLY A 94 10.81 13.50 -19.39
C GLY A 94 11.19 12.04 -19.13
N TYR A 95 10.83 11.49 -17.97
CA TYR A 95 11.04 10.08 -17.64
C TYR A 95 10.17 9.15 -18.52
N THR A 96 8.90 9.50 -18.72
CA THR A 96 7.94 8.71 -19.49
C THR A 96 8.00 8.97 -21.00
N ALA A 97 8.62 10.06 -21.46
CA ALA A 97 8.80 10.36 -22.88
C ALA A 97 9.57 9.29 -23.67
N LYS A 98 10.33 8.43 -22.97
CA LYS A 98 11.09 7.33 -23.57
C LYS A 98 10.28 6.04 -23.73
N TRP A 99 9.05 6.01 -23.24
CA TRP A 99 8.22 4.81 -23.19
C TRP A 99 7.36 4.67 -24.44
N THR A 100 6.96 3.44 -24.77
CA THR A 100 5.95 3.23 -25.82
C THR A 100 4.57 3.68 -25.32
N SER A 101 3.69 4.04 -26.26
CA SER A 101 2.29 4.38 -25.95
C SER A 101 1.58 3.23 -25.23
N GLU A 102 1.87 1.99 -25.60
CA GLU A 102 1.37 0.78 -24.94
C GLU A 102 1.83 0.68 -23.49
N SER A 103 3.11 0.95 -23.22
CA SER A 103 3.66 0.90 -21.84
C SER A 103 3.04 1.98 -20.97
N ALA A 104 2.83 3.19 -21.51
CA ALA A 104 2.18 4.28 -20.81
C ALA A 104 0.70 3.96 -20.50
N SER A 105 -0.04 3.44 -21.49
CA SER A 105 -1.43 3.01 -21.30
C SER A 105 -1.56 1.87 -20.29
N TYR A 106 -0.64 0.91 -20.32
CA TYR A 106 -0.60 -0.19 -19.37
C TYR A 106 -0.33 0.31 -17.94
N LEU A 107 0.66 1.18 -17.76
CA LEU A 107 0.96 1.80 -16.47
C LEU A 107 -0.26 2.54 -15.91
N ASP A 108 -0.92 3.35 -16.74
CA ASP A 108 -2.08 4.13 -16.29
C ASP A 108 -3.24 3.22 -15.86
N THR A 109 -3.53 2.19 -16.66
CA THR A 109 -4.58 1.20 -16.36
C THR A 109 -4.28 0.46 -15.05
N MET A 110 -3.05 -0.02 -14.89
CA MET A 110 -2.62 -0.69 -13.65
C MET A 110 -2.67 0.26 -12.46
N THR A 111 -2.26 1.51 -12.62
CA THR A 111 -2.29 2.51 -11.55
C THR A 111 -3.72 2.77 -11.09
N ARG A 112 -4.66 2.93 -12.03
CA ARG A 112 -6.09 3.10 -11.70
C ARG A 112 -6.66 1.87 -11.00
N PHE A 113 -6.31 0.67 -11.48
CA PHE A 113 -6.73 -0.57 -10.83
C PHE A 113 -6.22 -0.67 -9.39
N PHE A 114 -4.92 -0.42 -9.16
CA PHE A 114 -4.34 -0.38 -7.81
C PHE A 114 -4.97 0.70 -6.94
N GLY A 115 -5.24 1.88 -7.50
CA GLY A 115 -5.93 2.97 -6.81
C GLY A 115 -7.32 2.57 -6.35
N GLY A 116 -8.10 1.93 -7.22
CA GLY A 116 -9.42 1.40 -6.90
C GLY A 116 -9.37 0.32 -5.81
N ALA A 117 -8.40 -0.59 -5.89
CA ALA A 117 -8.21 -1.63 -4.87
C ALA A 117 -7.86 -1.05 -3.49
N LEU A 118 -6.99 -0.03 -3.44
CA LEU A 118 -6.64 0.66 -2.20
C LEU A 118 -7.85 1.43 -1.62
N MET A 119 -8.64 2.08 -2.46
CA MET A 119 -9.87 2.75 -2.03
C MET A 119 -10.90 1.77 -1.47
N LEU A 120 -11.11 0.64 -2.14
CA LEU A 120 -12.00 -0.42 -1.65
C LEU A 120 -11.48 -1.00 -0.33
N SER A 121 -10.17 -1.23 -0.21
CA SER A 121 -9.55 -1.70 1.02
C SER A 121 -9.76 -0.70 2.18
N GLY A 122 -9.59 0.60 1.93
CA GLY A 122 -9.88 1.64 2.91
C GLY A 122 -11.35 1.67 3.33
N ALA A 123 -12.28 1.57 2.38
CA ALA A 123 -13.71 1.49 2.69
C ALA A 123 -14.03 0.25 3.55
N MET A 124 -13.51 -0.92 3.19
CA MET A 124 -13.67 -2.15 3.98
C MET A 124 -13.07 -2.02 5.37
N GLN A 125 -11.89 -1.42 5.50
CA GLN A 125 -11.24 -1.17 6.78
C GLN A 125 -12.07 -0.24 7.68
N TYR A 126 -12.72 0.78 7.11
CA TYR A 126 -13.62 1.68 7.83
C TYR A 126 -14.80 0.92 8.43
N TYR A 127 -15.48 0.09 7.63
CA TYR A 127 -16.60 -0.72 8.13
C TYR A 127 -16.18 -1.83 9.09
N ALA A 128 -15.00 -2.40 8.91
CA ALA A 128 -14.49 -3.45 9.80
C ALA A 128 -14.22 -2.92 11.22
N LYS A 129 -13.93 -1.62 11.39
CA LYS A 129 -13.80 -0.99 12.72
C LYS A 129 -15.16 -0.95 13.40
N GLY A 130 -15.39 -1.86 14.33
CA GLY A 130 -16.62 -1.98 15.11
C GLY A 130 -17.45 -3.23 14.80
N VAL A 131 -17.13 -3.95 13.73
CA VAL A 131 -17.75 -5.26 13.42
C VAL A 131 -16.83 -6.41 13.87
N MET A 132 -15.52 -6.20 13.83
CA MET A 132 -14.52 -7.16 14.28
C MET A 132 -14.09 -6.88 15.72
N ASP A 133 -13.67 -7.92 16.45
CA ASP A 133 -13.02 -7.72 17.74
C ASP A 133 -11.70 -6.97 17.56
N ALA A 134 -11.35 -6.14 18.55
CA ALA A 134 -10.21 -5.23 18.45
C ALA A 134 -8.89 -5.97 18.19
N LYS A 135 -8.69 -7.12 18.82
CA LYS A 135 -7.46 -7.89 18.67
C LYS A 135 -7.29 -8.39 17.24
N THR A 136 -8.32 -9.02 16.67
CA THR A 136 -8.28 -9.50 15.28
C THR A 136 -8.15 -8.32 14.31
N TYR A 137 -8.90 -7.26 14.54
CA TYR A 137 -8.88 -6.05 13.71
C TYR A 137 -7.48 -5.44 13.60
N TYR A 138 -6.84 -5.16 14.75
CA TYR A 138 -5.52 -4.55 14.77
C TYR A 138 -4.41 -5.53 14.39
N ALA A 139 -4.59 -6.84 14.58
CA ALA A 139 -3.67 -7.84 14.04
C ALA A 139 -3.62 -7.80 12.50
N ILE A 140 -4.78 -7.66 11.85
CA ILE A 140 -4.87 -7.53 10.38
C ILE A 140 -4.19 -6.24 9.92
N ILE A 141 -4.47 -5.11 10.57
CA ILE A 141 -3.79 -3.84 10.24
C ILE A 141 -2.28 -4.01 10.40
N CYS A 142 -1.81 -4.53 11.53
CA CYS A 142 -0.39 -4.73 11.79
C CYS A 142 0.26 -5.56 10.68
N ALA A 143 -0.30 -6.73 10.36
CA ALA A 143 0.23 -7.62 9.33
C ALA A 143 0.24 -6.95 7.95
N ALA A 144 -0.83 -6.26 7.57
CA ALA A 144 -0.93 -5.55 6.30
C ALA A 144 0.14 -4.46 6.19
N GLN A 145 0.32 -3.64 7.24
CA GLN A 145 1.30 -2.56 7.23
C GLN A 145 2.74 -3.10 7.21
N VAL A 146 3.05 -4.19 7.93
CA VAL A 146 4.36 -4.86 7.83
C VAL A 146 4.61 -5.37 6.41
N LEU A 147 3.61 -6.00 5.79
CA LEU A 147 3.70 -6.48 4.41
C LEU A 147 3.99 -5.32 3.45
N PHE A 148 3.24 -4.22 3.54
CA PHE A 148 3.44 -3.05 2.70
C PHE A 148 4.81 -2.42 2.92
N ALA A 149 5.29 -2.30 4.16
CA ALA A 149 6.65 -1.84 4.43
C ALA A 149 7.70 -2.74 3.76
N GLY A 150 7.54 -4.06 3.86
CA GLY A 150 8.40 -5.04 3.20
C GLY A 150 8.39 -4.89 1.68
N ILE A 151 7.21 -4.68 1.08
CA ILE A 151 7.08 -4.45 -0.36
C ILE A 151 7.85 -3.20 -0.79
N GLN A 152 7.72 -2.10 -0.04
CA GLN A 152 8.43 -0.86 -0.33
C GLN A 152 9.95 -1.05 -0.29
N VAL A 153 10.47 -1.79 0.69
CA VAL A 153 11.93 -1.98 0.85
C VAL A 153 12.51 -3.02 -0.13
N ILE A 154 11.82 -4.15 -0.33
CA ILE A 154 12.34 -5.30 -1.09
C ILE A 154 12.07 -5.17 -2.59
N PHE A 155 10.95 -4.58 -2.98
CA PHE A 155 10.54 -4.49 -4.38
C PHE A 155 10.46 -3.05 -4.89
N GLY A 156 10.00 -2.11 -4.08
CA GLY A 156 9.83 -0.70 -4.45
C GLY A 156 11.16 0.03 -4.60
N ALA A 157 11.93 0.15 -3.53
CA ALA A 157 13.16 0.92 -3.48
C ALA A 157 14.24 0.42 -4.47
N PRO A 158 14.46 -0.89 -4.68
CA PRO A 158 15.49 -1.35 -5.60
C PRO A 158 15.19 -0.93 -7.04
N LYS A 159 16.09 -0.15 -7.64
CA LYS A 159 15.99 0.39 -9.01
C LYS A 159 14.90 1.46 -9.22
N ALA A 160 14.22 1.92 -8.18
CA ALA A 160 13.36 3.10 -8.29
C ALA A 160 14.19 4.35 -8.62
N ALA A 161 13.59 5.24 -9.43
CA ALA A 161 14.17 6.54 -9.73
C ALA A 161 14.30 7.43 -8.48
N MET A 162 13.39 7.25 -7.50
CA MET A 162 13.30 8.01 -6.25
C MET A 162 13.18 7.05 -5.07
N ARG A 163 14.31 6.44 -4.66
CA ARG A 163 14.34 5.40 -3.62
C ARG A 163 13.89 5.91 -2.24
N GLU A 164 14.25 7.14 -1.91
CA GLU A 164 13.93 7.76 -0.61
C GLU A 164 12.44 7.78 -0.33
N VAL A 165 11.60 8.01 -1.35
CA VAL A 165 10.14 8.01 -1.21
C VAL A 165 9.63 6.64 -0.76
N HIS A 166 10.18 5.55 -1.30
CA HIS A 166 9.82 4.19 -0.88
C HIS A 166 10.23 3.93 0.59
N TYR A 167 11.39 4.43 1.03
CA TYR A 167 11.80 4.29 2.43
C TYR A 167 10.94 5.12 3.39
N VAL A 168 10.51 6.32 2.99
CA VAL A 168 9.55 7.12 3.75
C VAL A 168 8.22 6.37 3.89
N TYR A 169 7.68 5.84 2.79
CA TYR A 169 6.46 5.02 2.84
C TYR A 169 6.64 3.78 3.72
N ALA A 170 7.77 3.10 3.64
CA ALA A 170 8.07 1.95 4.49
C ALA A 170 8.07 2.35 5.98
N GLY A 171 8.73 3.46 6.32
CA GLY A 171 8.76 4.00 7.68
C GLY A 171 7.36 4.33 8.21
N MET A 172 6.52 4.98 7.40
CA MET A 172 5.13 5.26 7.77
C MET A 172 4.34 3.98 8.04
N ASN A 173 4.45 2.98 7.19
CA ASN A 173 3.80 1.68 7.39
C ASN A 173 4.31 0.98 8.66
N VAL A 174 5.61 1.04 8.96
CA VAL A 174 6.17 0.48 10.21
C VAL A 174 5.59 1.18 11.44
N VAL A 175 5.49 2.51 11.43
CA VAL A 175 4.90 3.27 12.55
C VAL A 175 3.44 2.85 12.79
N LEU A 176 2.67 2.67 11.72
CA LEU A 176 1.28 2.21 11.81
C LEU A 176 1.17 0.75 12.28
N ALA A 177 2.09 -0.12 11.85
CA ALA A 177 2.17 -1.49 12.34
C ALA A 177 2.45 -1.54 13.85
N ILE A 178 3.38 -0.72 14.33
CA ILE A 178 3.69 -0.60 15.77
C ILE A 178 2.46 -0.10 16.54
N ALA A 179 1.81 0.94 16.04
CA ALA A 179 0.60 1.48 16.66
C ALA A 179 -0.52 0.43 16.72
N ALA A 180 -0.70 -0.37 15.67
CA ALA A 180 -1.66 -1.46 15.62
C ALA A 180 -1.30 -2.56 16.63
N ALA A 181 -0.02 -2.94 16.71
CA ALA A 181 0.45 -3.95 17.65
C ALA A 181 0.23 -3.55 19.11
N MET A 182 0.36 -2.26 19.43
CA MET A 182 0.08 -1.71 20.76
C MET A 182 -1.42 -1.65 21.11
N ALA A 183 -2.29 -1.77 20.10
CA ALA A 183 -3.74 -1.69 20.26
C ALA A 183 -4.43 -3.07 20.34
N MET A 184 -3.68 -4.16 20.14
CA MET A 184 -4.13 -5.55 20.31
C MET A 184 -4.21 -5.94 21.79
#